data_AF-A0A7V8DE58-F1
#
_entry.id   AF-A0A7V8DE58-F1
#
_cell.length_a   1.000
_cell.length_b   1.000
_cell.length_c   1.000
_cell.angle_alpha   90.00
_cell.angle_beta   90.00
_cell.angle_gamma   90.00
#
_symmetry.space_group_name_H-M   'P 1'
#
loop_
_entity.id
_entity.type
_entity.pdbx_description
1 polymer ?
#
loop_
_entity_poly.entity_id
_entity_poly.type
_entity_poly.pdbx_seq_one_letter_code
_entity_poly.pdbx_strand_id
1 'polypeptide(L)'
;MLYQGDLNDTFCMALAEAQAIGVPEVVQPIGSTVERVIDQVTEFIAPGRAAFAEGAICLLTDDTLWQCMHEAALATGRRWTWEDAAAAFERLIPAPTESHR
;
A
#
# COMPACT_ATOMS: atom_id res chain seq x y z
N MET A 1 7.53 -2.03 7.57
CA MET A 1 6.74 -1.49 8.70
C MET A 1 5.85 -2.60 9.25
N LEU A 2 5.60 -2.63 10.57
CA LEU A 2 4.69 -3.60 11.18
C LEU A 2 3.37 -2.90 11.52
N TYR A 3 2.33 -3.12 10.72
CA TYR A 3 1.06 -2.41 10.85
C TYR A 3 -0.12 -3.36 10.72
N GLN A 4 -0.84 -3.63 11.81
CA GLN A 4 -1.91 -4.63 11.79
C GLN A 4 -3.12 -4.22 10.93
N GLY A 5 -3.33 -2.93 10.70
CA GLY A 5 -4.58 -2.40 10.16
C GLY A 5 -5.53 -1.91 11.25
N ASP A 6 -6.44 -1.01 10.86
CA ASP A 6 -7.53 -0.50 11.69
C ASP A 6 -8.84 -0.62 10.90
N LEU A 7 -9.94 -0.93 11.60
CA LEU A 7 -11.25 -1.09 10.94
C LEU A 7 -11.74 0.20 10.28
N ASN A 8 -11.32 1.36 10.79
CA ASN A 8 -11.68 2.67 10.26
C ASN A 8 -10.70 3.14 9.17
N ASP A 9 -9.67 2.36 8.86
CA ASP A 9 -8.77 2.69 7.78
C ASP A 9 -9.41 2.36 6.43
N THR A 10 -9.65 3.42 5.66
CA THR A 10 -10.40 3.37 4.39
C THR A 10 -9.50 3.43 3.16
N PHE A 11 -8.25 3.85 3.32
CA PHE A 11 -7.30 3.94 2.20
C PHE A 11 -5.87 3.57 2.57
N CYS A 12 -5.50 3.73 3.85
CA CYS A 12 -4.17 3.59 4.41
C CYS A 12 -3.07 4.30 3.61
N MET A 13 -2.96 5.62 3.79
CA MET A 13 -1.84 6.39 3.23
C MET A 13 -0.48 5.90 3.73
N ALA A 14 -0.39 5.40 4.96
CA ALA A 14 0.86 4.89 5.51
C ALA A 14 1.41 3.69 4.69
N LEU A 15 0.54 2.77 4.29
CA LEU A 15 0.90 1.65 3.39
C LEU A 15 1.35 2.15 2.02
N ALA A 16 0.64 3.15 1.47
CA ALA A 16 1.00 3.77 0.20
C ALA A 16 2.40 4.40 0.24
N GLU A 17 2.70 5.13 1.30
CA GLU A 17 3.98 5.82 1.49
C GLU A 17 5.13 4.84 1.68
N ALA A 18 4.93 3.81 2.50
CA ALA A 18 5.91 2.75 2.72
C ALA A 18 6.27 2.03 1.41
N GLN A 19 5.30 1.64 0.59
CA GLN A 19 5.57 1.09 -0.73
C GLN A 19 6.32 2.05 -1.65
N ALA A 20 5.94 3.33 -1.68
CA ALA A 20 6.60 4.34 -2.51
C ALA A 20 8.09 4.53 -2.18
N ILE A 21 8.47 4.30 -0.91
CA ILE A 21 9.86 4.34 -0.43
C ILE A 21 10.51 2.95 -0.33
N GLY A 22 9.80 1.89 -0.72
CA GLY A 22 10.32 0.51 -0.75
C GLY A 22 10.47 -0.11 0.62
N VAL A 23 9.68 0.25 1.62
CA VAL A 23 9.74 -0.37 2.95
C VAL A 23 8.74 -1.53 2.98
N PRO A 24 9.19 -2.80 3.01
CA PRO A 24 8.27 -3.93 3.07
C PRO A 24 7.50 -3.95 4.38
N GLU A 25 6.29 -4.50 4.38
CA GLU A 25 5.42 -4.54 5.55
C GLU A 25 4.95 -5.94 5.93
N VAL A 26 4.40 -5.99 7.14
CA VAL A 26 3.56 -7.09 7.61
C VAL A 26 2.26 -6.47 8.06
N VAL A 27 1.16 -6.92 7.46
CA VAL A 27 -0.18 -6.42 7.76
C VAL A 27 -1.13 -7.55 8.12
N GLN A 28 -2.23 -7.24 8.81
CA GLN A 28 -3.38 -8.16 8.87
C GLN A 28 -4.45 -7.67 7.88
N PRO A 29 -5.37 -8.55 7.44
CA PRO A 29 -6.42 -8.17 6.50
C PRO A 29 -7.57 -7.42 7.22
N ILE A 30 -7.30 -6.20 7.66
CA ILE A 30 -8.21 -5.33 8.41
C ILE A 30 -8.35 -4.00 7.67
N GLY A 31 -9.57 -3.52 7.46
CA GLY A 31 -9.81 -2.28 6.72
C GLY A 31 -9.32 -2.39 5.27
N SER A 32 -8.68 -1.34 4.77
CA SER A 32 -8.19 -1.25 3.38
C SER A 32 -6.80 -1.87 3.13
N THR A 33 -6.19 -2.56 4.11
CA THR A 33 -4.78 -3.00 4.00
C THR A 33 -4.55 -3.97 2.82
N VAL A 34 -5.49 -4.87 2.55
CA VAL A 34 -5.36 -5.89 1.49
C VAL A 34 -5.46 -5.34 0.07
N GLU A 35 -5.96 -4.13 -0.11
CA GLU A 35 -6.18 -3.53 -1.43
C GLU A 35 -4.87 -3.07 -2.10
N ARG A 36 -3.80 -2.90 -1.30
CA ARG A 36 -2.52 -2.34 -1.76
C ARG A 36 -1.39 -3.37 -1.81
N VAL A 37 -1.55 -4.47 -1.10
CA VAL A 37 -0.48 -5.45 -0.87
C VAL A 37 -0.55 -6.58 -1.89
N ILE A 38 0.60 -6.97 -2.44
CA ILE A 38 0.75 -8.21 -3.17
C ILE A 38 1.42 -9.20 -2.22
N ASP A 39 0.61 -10.09 -1.63
CA ASP A 39 1.07 -11.02 -0.60
C ASP A 39 2.29 -11.84 -1.07
N GLN A 40 3.30 -11.90 -0.21
CA GLN A 40 4.59 -12.55 -0.38
C GLN A 40 5.47 -12.01 -1.53
N VAL A 41 5.04 -10.93 -2.19
CA VAL A 41 5.81 -10.28 -3.26
C VAL A 41 6.33 -8.93 -2.78
N THR A 42 5.43 -8.06 -2.35
CA THR A 42 5.78 -6.73 -1.84
C THR A 42 5.83 -6.73 -0.31
N GLU A 43 4.93 -7.49 0.34
CA GLU A 43 4.76 -7.56 1.80
C GLU A 43 4.10 -8.89 2.23
N PHE A 44 3.86 -9.06 3.53
CA PHE A 44 3.05 -10.17 4.07
C PHE A 44 1.64 -9.74 4.48
N ILE A 45 0.62 -10.47 4.00
CA ILE A 45 -0.73 -10.48 4.57
C ILE A 45 -0.82 -11.63 5.58
N ALA A 46 -0.70 -11.29 6.86
CA ALA A 46 -0.56 -12.23 7.95
C ALA A 46 -1.83 -12.26 8.83
N PRO A 47 -2.73 -13.25 8.66
CA PRO A 47 -3.97 -13.30 9.43
C PRO A 47 -3.70 -13.69 10.90
N GLY A 48 -4.05 -12.78 11.81
CA GLY A 48 -3.97 -13.00 13.25
C GLY A 48 -2.55 -12.84 13.82
N ARG A 49 -2.47 -12.90 15.16
CA ARG A 49 -1.26 -12.53 15.90
C ARG A 49 -0.06 -13.42 15.64
N ALA A 50 -0.27 -14.73 15.47
CA ALA A 50 0.81 -15.69 15.26
C ALA A 50 1.50 -15.47 13.90
N ALA A 51 0.72 -15.47 12.82
CA ALA A 51 1.23 -15.18 11.49
C ALA A 51 1.88 -13.80 11.41
N PHE A 52 1.30 -12.78 12.07
CA PHE A 52 1.87 -11.44 12.09
C PHE A 52 3.26 -11.42 12.75
N ALA A 53 3.42 -12.15 13.86
CA ALA A 53 4.70 -12.26 14.54
C ALA A 53 5.73 -13.03 13.70
N GLU A 54 5.32 -14.13 13.05
CA GLU A 54 6.18 -14.92 12.16
C GLU A 54 6.65 -14.08 10.96
N GLY A 55 5.73 -13.40 10.28
CA GLY A 55 6.06 -12.49 9.18
C GLY A 55 6.99 -11.37 9.62
N ALA A 56 6.78 -10.81 10.81
CA ALA A 56 7.67 -9.79 11.37
C ALA A 56 9.08 -10.33 11.63
N ILE A 57 9.20 -11.53 12.19
CA ILE A 57 10.49 -12.18 12.43
C ILE A 57 11.19 -12.42 11.10
N CYS A 58 10.53 -13.04 10.12
CA CYS A 58 11.11 -13.30 8.80
C CYS A 58 11.63 -12.00 8.17
N LEU A 59 10.79 -10.97 8.13
CA LEU A 59 11.15 -9.70 7.50
C LEU A 59 12.31 -8.98 8.20
N LEU A 60 12.46 -9.15 9.52
CA LEU A 60 13.52 -8.51 10.31
C LEU A 60 14.82 -9.34 10.39
N THR A 61 14.81 -10.60 9.96
CA THR A 61 15.95 -11.51 10.14
C THR A 61 16.48 -12.10 8.84
N ASP A 62 15.72 -12.05 7.75
CA ASP A 62 16.14 -12.48 6.43
C ASP A 62 16.38 -11.27 5.52
N ASP A 63 17.64 -10.84 5.43
CA ASP A 63 18.06 -9.71 4.60
C ASP A 63 17.80 -9.94 3.10
N THR A 64 17.87 -11.20 2.64
CA THR A 64 17.64 -11.53 1.23
C THR A 64 16.17 -11.37 0.89
N LEU A 65 15.29 -11.89 1.76
CA LEU A 65 13.85 -11.68 1.65
C LEU A 65 13.51 -10.19 1.70
N TRP A 66 14.07 -9.46 2.67
CA TRP A 66 13.83 -8.02 2.80
C TRP A 66 14.22 -7.27 1.53
N GLN A 67 15.40 -7.55 0.98
CA GLN A 67 15.89 -6.91 -0.24
C GLN A 67 15.00 -7.21 -1.45
N CYS A 68 14.57 -8.47 -1.62
CA CYS A 68 13.64 -8.85 -2.69
C CYS A 68 12.32 -8.07 -2.60
N MET A 69 11.74 -8.00 -1.39
CA MET A 69 10.48 -7.29 -1.16
C MET A 69 10.64 -5.77 -1.32
N HIS A 70 11.78 -5.20 -0.90
CA HIS A 70 12.11 -3.79 -1.11
C HIS A 70 12.08 -3.41 -2.59
N GLU A 71 12.75 -4.21 -3.43
CA GLU A 71 12.79 -4.00 -4.88
C GLU A 71 11.41 -4.15 -5.51
N ALA A 72 10.65 -5.16 -5.08
CA ALA A 72 9.28 -5.36 -5.54
C ALA A 72 8.38 -4.17 -5.18
N ALA A 73 8.43 -3.69 -3.94
CA ALA A 73 7.67 -2.54 -3.46
C ALA A 73 7.99 -1.26 -4.24
N LEU A 74 9.26 -1.00 -4.56
CA LEU A 74 9.65 0.13 -5.42
C LEU A 74 9.10 0.00 -6.84
N ALA A 75 9.07 -1.21 -7.39
CA ALA A 75 8.57 -1.49 -8.74
C ALA A 75 7.04 -1.40 -8.88
N THR A 76 6.30 -1.58 -7.78
CA THR A 76 4.83 -1.54 -7.75
C THR A 76 4.29 -0.23 -7.20
N GLY A 77 4.87 0.31 -6.12
CA GLY A 77 4.38 1.46 -5.37
C GLY A 77 4.44 2.80 -6.10
N ARG A 78 5.22 2.90 -7.19
CA ARG A 78 5.39 4.14 -7.97
C ARG A 78 4.53 4.22 -9.24
N ARG A 79 3.59 3.29 -9.41
CA ARG A 79 2.78 3.19 -10.65
C ARG A 79 1.69 4.26 -10.79
N TRP A 80 1.35 4.97 -9.71
CA TRP A 80 0.31 5.99 -9.72
C TRP A 80 0.82 7.28 -9.09
N THR A 81 1.07 8.29 -9.91
CA THR A 81 1.60 9.58 -9.48
C THR A 81 0.48 10.55 -9.08
N TRP A 82 0.86 11.67 -8.47
CA TRP A 82 -0.08 12.77 -8.24
C TRP A 82 -0.63 13.38 -9.53
N GLU A 83 0.16 13.37 -10.61
CA GLU A 83 -0.27 13.82 -11.93
C GLU A 83 -1.35 12.88 -12.51
N ASP A 84 -1.18 11.56 -12.35
CA ASP A 84 -2.20 10.57 -12.75
C ASP A 84 -3.50 10.76 -11.96
N ALA A 85 -3.39 10.96 -10.65
CA ALA A 85 -4.53 11.20 -9.77
C ALA A 85 -5.27 12.49 -10.14
N ALA A 86 -4.54 13.59 -10.35
CA ALA A 86 -5.11 14.87 -10.75
C ALA A 86 -5.84 14.75 -12.10
N ALA A 87 -5.18 14.17 -13.11
CA ALA A 87 -5.78 13.96 -14.42
C ALA A 87 -7.02 13.05 -14.35
N ALA A 88 -7.02 12.02 -13.51
CA ALA A 88 -8.18 11.17 -13.29
C ALA A 88 -9.35 11.92 -12.64
N PHE A 89 -9.07 12.76 -11.66
CA PHE A 89 -10.07 13.59 -11.00
C PHE A 89 -10.67 14.64 -11.95
N GLU A 90 -9.83 15.33 -12.72
CA GLU A 90 -10.27 16.35 -13.69
C GLU A 90 -11.23 15.78 -14.75
N ARG A 91 -11.03 14.53 -15.19
CA ARG A 91 -11.95 13.86 -16.11
C ARG A 91 -13.36 13.64 -15.55
N LEU A 92 -13.53 13.70 -14.23
CA LEU A 92 -14.84 13.60 -13.56
C LEU A 92 -15.56 14.95 -13.48
N ILE A 93 -14.84 16.06 -13.67
CA ILE A 93 -15.42 17.41 -13.59
C ILE A 93 -16.13 17.69 -14.92
N PRO A 94 -17.46 17.93 -14.92
CA PRO A 94 -18.17 18.30 -16.14
C PRO A 94 -17.64 19.64 -16.67
N ALA A 95 -17.60 19.78 -18.00
CA ALA A 95 -17.28 21.06 -18.61
C ALA A 95 -18.23 22.14 -18.06
N PRO A 96 -17.72 23.34 -17.75
CA PRO A 96 -18.56 24.41 -17.24
C PRO A 96 -19.70 24.66 -18.24
N THR A 97 -20.93 24.49 -17.78
CA THR A 97 -22.11 24.85 -18.55
C THR A 97 -22.16 26.37 -18.65
N GLU A 98 -22.08 26.90 -19.88
CA GLU A 98 -22.41 28.29 -20.15
C GLU A 98 -23.90 28.50 -19.85
N SER A 99 -24.23 28.85 -18.63
CA SER A 99 -25.56 29.32 -18.25
C SER A 99 -25.40 30.47 -17.26
N HIS A 100 -26.15 31.54 -17.48
CA HIS A 100 -26.07 32.87 -16.88
C HIS A 100 -25.15 33.87 -17.61
N ARG A 101 -25.50 34.16 -18.87
CA ARG A 101 -25.61 35.55 -19.30
C ARG A 101 -27.06 36.00 -19.19
#